data_AF-O42624-F1
#
_entry.id   AF-O42624-F1
#
_cell.length_a   1.000
_cell.length_b   1.000
_cell.length_c   1.000
_cell.angle_alpha   90.00
_cell.angle_beta   90.00
_cell.angle_gamma   90.00
#
_symmetry.space_group_name_H-M   'P 1'
#
loop_
_entity.id
_entity.type
_entity.pdbx_description
1 polymer ?
#
loop_
_entity_poly.entity_id
_entity_poly.type
_entity_poly.pdbx_seq_one_letter_code
_entity_poly.pdbx_strand_id
1 'polypeptide(L)' 'EEKVATSRERFRQHFGLPESEKLVATYFGHMIRVLPLYGKIYISDRSFCFRSLLPGTRTKL' A
#
# COMPACT_ATOMS: atom_id res chain seq x y z
N GLU A 1 -13.11 -12.82 -9.43
CA GLU A 1 -11.83 -12.17 -9.77
C GLU A 1 -11.85 -10.63 -9.97
N GLU A 2 -12.95 -9.99 -10.39
CA GLU A 2 -12.95 -8.57 -10.83
C GLU A 2 -12.49 -7.54 -9.76
N LYS A 3 -12.85 -7.72 -8.49
CA LYS A 3 -12.41 -6.83 -7.39
C LYS A 3 -10.89 -6.84 -7.17
N VAL A 4 -10.22 -7.94 -7.48
CA VAL A 4 -8.77 -8.10 -7.26
C VAL A 4 -8.00 -7.37 -8.35
N ALA A 5 -8.44 -7.46 -9.62
CA ALA A 5 -7.85 -6.72 -10.73
C ALA A 5 -7.90 -5.20 -10.49
N THR A 6 -9.07 -4.69 -10.10
CA THR A 6 -9.26 -3.26 -9.78
C THR A 6 -8.41 -2.79 -8.60
N SER A 7 -8.19 -3.66 -7.61
CA SER A 7 -7.34 -3.33 -6.45
C SER A 7 -5.85 -3.24 -6.81
N ARG A 8 -5.39 -4.07 -7.75
CA ARG A 8 -4.01 -4.07 -8.25
C ARG A 8 -3.72 -2.83 -9.09
N GLU A 9 -4.62 -2.46 -9.98
CA GLU A 9 -4.52 -1.25 -10.80
C GLU A 9 -4.41 0.00 -9.91
N ARG A 10 -5.30 0.10 -8.91
CA ARG A 10 -5.31 1.20 -7.95
C ARG A 10 -4.04 1.25 -7.11
N PHE A 11 -3.54 0.10 -6.66
CA PHE A 11 -2.26 0.02 -5.95
C PHE A 11 -1.13 0.59 -6.79
N ARG A 12 -1.01 0.14 -8.04
CA ARG A 12 0.02 0.62 -8.97
C ARG A 12 -0.08 2.12 -9.24
N GLN A 13 -1.29 2.63 -9.50
CA GLN A 13 -1.52 4.07 -9.66
C GLN A 13 -1.22 4.86 -8.38
N HIS A 14 -1.48 4.29 -7.20
CA HIS A 14 -1.29 4.99 -5.94
C HIS A 14 0.20 5.20 -5.59
N PHE A 15 1.03 4.22 -5.93
CA PHE A 15 2.46 4.19 -5.61
C PHE A 15 3.38 4.42 -6.83
N GLY A 16 2.83 4.56 -8.04
CA GLY A 16 3.60 4.80 -9.26
C GLY A 16 4.41 3.59 -9.73
N LEU A 17 3.88 2.37 -9.53
CA LEU A 17 4.60 1.12 -9.78
C LEU A 17 4.42 0.60 -11.22
N PRO A 18 5.42 -0.12 -11.77
CA PRO A 18 5.33 -0.70 -13.11
C PRO A 18 4.25 -1.78 -13.24
N GLU A 19 3.85 -2.11 -14.47
CA GLU A 19 2.86 -3.17 -14.78
C GLU A 19 3.25 -4.57 -14.31
N SER A 20 4.55 -4.79 -14.15
CA SER A 20 5.06 -6.04 -13.63
C SER A 20 4.70 -6.28 -12.16
N GLU A 21 4.48 -5.22 -11.37
CA GLU A 21 4.22 -5.34 -9.92
C GLU A 21 2.85 -5.92 -9.62
N LYS A 22 2.86 -6.98 -8.81
CA LYS A 22 1.71 -7.81 -8.51
C LYS A 22 1.39 -7.72 -7.02
N LEU A 23 0.31 -7.01 -6.67
CA LEU A 23 -0.18 -6.97 -5.29
C LEU A 23 -0.54 -8.39 -4.82
N VAL A 24 0.12 -8.86 -3.76
CA VAL A 24 -0.11 -10.16 -3.14
C VAL A 24 -1.13 -10.04 -2.03
N ALA A 25 -0.95 -9.05 -1.15
CA ALA A 25 -1.81 -8.86 0.02
C ALA A 25 -1.93 -7.41 0.45
N THR A 26 -2.98 -7.11 1.21
CA THR A 26 -3.18 -5.81 1.86
C THR A 26 -3.65 -6.03 3.28
N TYR A 27 -3.00 -5.36 4.23
CA TYR A 27 -3.29 -5.47 5.66
C TYR A 27 -3.51 -4.08 6.26
N PHE A 28 -4.31 -4.02 7.32
CA PHE A 28 -4.36 -2.86 8.19
C PHE A 28 -3.38 -3.06 9.34
N GLY A 29 -2.66 -2.03 9.71
CA GLY A 29 -1.68 -2.12 10.78
C GLY A 29 -1.03 -0.79 11.11
N HIS A 30 -0.08 -0.86 12.04
CA HIS A 30 0.73 0.28 12.42
C HIS A 30 2.15 0.11 11.88
N MET A 31 2.67 1.15 11.22
CA MET A 31 4.09 1.24 10.91
C MET A 31 4.78 2.04 12.01
N ILE A 32 5.67 1.41 12.75
CA ILE A 32 6.43 2.05 13.83
C ILE A 32 7.66 2.71 13.21
N ARG A 33 7.70 4.04 13.21
CA ARG A 33 8.95 4.80 13.04
C ARG A 33 9.30 5.46 14.37
N VAL A 34 9.01 6.76 14.52
CA VAL A 34 9.10 7.46 15.82
C VAL A 34 7.82 7.28 16.64
N LEU A 35 6.67 7.21 15.97
CA LEU A 35 5.35 6.95 16.57
C LEU A 35 4.62 5.89 15.75
N PRO A 36 3.68 5.13 16.34
CA PRO A 36 2.82 4.23 15.60
C PRO A 36 1.94 4.98 14.61
N LEU A 37 2.14 4.78 13.32
CA LEU A 37 1.29 5.35 12.27
C LEU A 37 0.31 4.30 11.77
N TYR A 38 -0.98 4.51 12.03
CA TYR A 38 -2.02 3.62 11.51
C TYR A 38 -2.21 3.81 9.99
N GLY A 39 -2.27 2.70 9.26
CA GLY A 39 -2.33 2.72 7.81
C GLY A 39 -2.67 1.39 7.16
N LYS A 40 -2.57 1.39 5.82
CA LYS A 40 -2.64 0.19 5.00
C LYS A 40 -1.24 -0.20 4.54
N ILE A 41 -0.92 -1.46 4.75
CA ILE A 41 0.30 -2.12 4.28
C ILE A 41 -0.07 -2.89 3.01
N TYR A 42 0.71 -2.69 1.96
CA TYR A 42 0.57 -3.35 0.67
C TYR A 42 1.82 -4.16 0.42
N ILE A 43 1.65 -5.45 0.19
CA ILE A 43 2.75 -6.37 -0.10
C ILE A 43 2.60 -6.81 -1.54
N SER A 44 3.57 -6.46 -2.39
CA SER A 44 3.69 -6.99 -3.74
C SER A 44 4.82 -8.03 -3.83
N ASP A 45 5.05 -8.55 -5.03
CA ASP A 45 6.10 -9.51 -5.33
C ASP A 45 7.51 -8.94 -5.21
N ARG A 46 7.71 -7.63 -5.43
CA ARG A 46 9.04 -7.00 -5.32
C ARG A 46 9.10 -5.79 -4.39
N SER A 47 7.96 -5.29 -3.92
CA SER A 47 7.90 -4.04 -3.15
C SER A 47 7.05 -4.18 -1.90
N PHE A 48 7.49 -3.49 -0.85
CA PHE A 48 6.69 -3.27 0.34
C PHE A 48 6.25 -1.81 0.34
N CYS A 49 4.95 -1.56 0.35
CA CYS A 49 4.42 -0.19 0.35
C CYS A 49 3.52 0.08 1.56
N PHE A 50 3.59 1.29 2.10
CA PHE A 50 2.76 1.72 3.22
C PHE A 50 2.08 3.06 2.94
N ARG A 51 0.80 3.14 3.31
CA ARG A 51 0.02 4.38 3.25
C ARG A 51 -0.61 4.69 4.61
N SER A 52 -0.26 5.83 5.19
CA SER A 52 -0.92 6.30 6.41
C SER A 52 -2.39 6.66 6.15
N LEU A 53 -3.25 6.37 7.13
CA LEU A 53 -4.67 6.76 7.15
C LEU A 53 -4.91 8.00 8.03
N LEU A 54 -3.90 8.43 8.78
CA LEU A 54 -3.97 9.60 9.65
C LEU A 54 -4.04 10.89 8.82
N PRO A 55 -5.10 11.70 8.97
CA PRO A 55 -5.22 12.98 8.28
C PRO A 55 -4.07 13.91 8.68
N GLY A 56 -3.54 14.67 7.72
CA GLY A 56 -2.36 15.52 7.91
C GLY A 56 -1.01 14.81 7.74
N THR A 57 -0.97 13.47 7.72
CA THR A 57 0.24 12.71 7.38
C THR A 57 0.13 12.21 5.94
N ARG A 58 1.07 12.60 5.07
CA ARG A 58 1.15 12.10 3.69
C ARG A 58 2.36 11.17 3.56
N THR A 59 2.33 10.05 4.29
CA THR A 59 3.38 9.03 4.19
C THR A 59 3.00 8.04 3.09
N LYS A 60 3.75 8.07 1.99
CA LYS A 60 3.81 7.00 1.01
C LYS A 60 5.23 6.48 1.02
N LEU A 61 5.37 5.21 1.38
CA LEU A 61 6.62 4.45 1.36
C LEU A 61 6.45 3.30 0.39
#